data_AF-A0A7S0M259-F1
#
_entry.id   AF-A0A7S0M259-F1
#
_cell.length_a   1.000
_cell.length_b   1.000
_cell.length_c   1.000
_cell.angle_alpha   90.00
_cell.angle_beta   90.00
_cell.angle_gamma   90.00
#
_symmetry.space_group_name_H-M   'P 1'
#
loop_
_entity.id
_entity.type
_entity.pdbx_description
1 polymer ?
#
loop_
_entity_poly.entity_id
_entity_poly.type
_entity_poly.pdbx_seq_one_letter_code
_entity_poly.pdbx_strand_id
1 'polypeptide(L)'
;HGTFVAGVVASKHGPCHGFAEHAEIHTFRVFTQRQMSFTSWFLDAFNYAIQSRVHVLNLSIGGPDYRDRPFVDKVREMSANGIIVVSAIGNDGPLWGTLNNPADQP
;
A
#
# COMPACT_ATOMS: atom_id res chain seq x y z
N HIS A 1 1.76 -8.22 10.62
CA HIS A 1 0.99 -7.78 9.43
C HIS A 1 1.90 -7.68 8.21
N GLY A 2 2.78 -6.67 8.10
CA GLY A 2 3.60 -6.45 6.89
C GLY A 2 4.40 -7.67 6.41
N THR A 3 5.05 -8.41 7.32
CA THR A 3 5.80 -9.63 6.97
C THR A 3 4.92 -10.73 6.38
N PHE A 4 3.69 -10.88 6.88
CA PHE A 4 2.74 -11.85 6.33
C PHE A 4 2.34 -11.46 4.91
N VAL A 5 2.01 -10.18 4.68
CA VAL A 5 1.69 -9.65 3.35
C VAL A 5 2.86 -9.83 2.37
N ALA A 6 4.09 -9.49 2.79
CA ALA A 6 5.28 -9.71 1.98
C ALA A 6 5.51 -11.20 1.65
N GLY A 7 5.19 -12.09 2.58
CA GLY A 7 5.25 -13.53 2.36
C GLY A 7 4.27 -14.00 1.29
N VAL A 8 3.02 -13.52 1.30
CA VAL A 8 2.04 -13.82 0.24
C VAL A 8 2.55 -13.38 -1.13
N VAL A 9 3.26 -12.25 -1.20
CA VAL A 9 3.79 -11.73 -2.47
C VAL A 9 5.02 -12.51 -2.94
N ALA A 10 6.05 -12.69 -2.11
CA ALA A 10 7.37 -13.15 -2.58
C ALA A 10 8.07 -14.16 -1.66
N SER A 11 7.32 -14.90 -0.83
CA SER A 11 7.92 -15.97 -0.01
C SER A 11 8.60 -17.02 -0.89
N LYS A 12 9.80 -17.45 -0.47
CA LYS A 12 10.56 -18.57 -1.06
C LYS A 12 10.52 -19.83 -0.19
N HIS A 13 9.65 -19.85 0.83
CA HIS A 13 9.53 -20.99 1.72
C HIS A 13 8.76 -22.12 1.02
N GLY A 14 9.37 -23.30 0.88
CA GLY A 14 8.85 -24.41 0.07
C GLY A 14 7.36 -24.77 0.21
N PRO A 15 6.78 -24.87 1.42
CA PRO A 15 5.34 -25.15 1.55
C PRO A 15 4.44 -23.92 1.33
N CYS A 16 5.01 -22.71 1.27
CA CYS A 16 4.29 -21.44 1.20
C CYS A 16 4.97 -20.48 0.21
N HIS A 17 4.94 -20.83 -1.08
CA HIS A 17 5.46 -19.99 -2.15
C HIS A 17 4.60 -18.72 -2.33
N GLY A 18 5.25 -17.58 -2.53
CA GLY A 18 4.58 -16.33 -2.89
C GLY A 18 4.22 -16.28 -4.38
N PHE A 19 3.33 -15.37 -4.76
CA PHE A 19 2.94 -15.20 -6.17
C PHE A 19 4.10 -14.80 -7.11
N ALA A 20 5.09 -14.08 -6.60
CA ALA A 20 6.21 -13.52 -7.33
C ALA A 20 7.51 -13.68 -6.51
N GLU A 21 7.97 -14.92 -6.35
CA GLU A 21 9.13 -15.29 -5.50
C GLU A 21 10.44 -14.60 -5.88
N HIS A 22 10.58 -14.21 -7.14
CA HIS A 22 11.78 -13.52 -7.65
C HIS A 22 11.68 -11.99 -7.58
N ALA A 23 10.55 -11.44 -7.09
CA ALA A 23 10.42 -10.01 -6.88
C ALA A 23 11.34 -9.53 -5.74
N GLU A 24 11.93 -8.36 -5.92
CA GLU A 24 12.60 -7.64 -4.84
C GLU A 24 11.56 -6.93 -3.97
N ILE A 25 11.68 -7.06 -2.65
CA ILE A 25 10.74 -6.49 -1.69
C ILE A 25 11.35 -5.28 -1.01
N HIS A 26 10.80 -4.10 -1.30
CA HIS A 26 11.06 -2.89 -0.55
C HIS A 26 10.02 -2.74 0.57
N THR A 27 10.48 -2.63 1.82
CA THR A 27 9.59 -2.52 2.98
C THR A 27 9.59 -1.11 3.55
N PHE A 28 8.44 -0.44 3.46
CA PHE A 28 8.22 0.88 4.04
C PHE A 28 7.39 0.77 5.32
N ARG A 29 8.01 1.04 6.47
CA ARG A 29 7.31 1.02 7.75
C ARG A 29 6.70 2.39 8.03
N VAL A 30 5.41 2.54 7.75
CA VAL A 30 4.63 3.77 7.96
C VAL A 30 3.73 3.72 9.20
N PHE A 31 3.87 2.68 10.04
CA PHE A 31 3.11 2.50 11.27
C PHE A 31 4.02 2.30 12.49
N THR A 32 3.60 2.91 13.59
CA THR A 32 4.13 2.60 14.92
C THR A 32 3.57 1.27 15.43
N GLN A 33 4.15 0.74 16.52
CA GLN A 33 3.62 -0.47 17.20
C GLN A 33 2.21 -0.25 17.78
N ARG A 34 1.80 1.00 17.97
CA ARG A 34 0.47 1.39 18.48
C ARG A 34 -0.53 1.72 17.35
N GLN A 35 -0.24 1.29 16.13
CA GLN A 35 -1.08 1.54 14.94
C GLN A 35 -1.32 3.02 14.59
N MET A 36 -0.47 3.92 15.06
CA MET A 36 -0.48 5.32 14.64
C MET A 36 0.36 5.52 13.38
N SER A 37 -0.11 6.38 12.48
CA SER A 37 0.57 6.83 11.26
C SER A 37 0.29 8.29 10.97
N PHE A 38 1.17 8.92 10.20
CA PHE A 38 1.01 10.28 9.69
C PHE A 38 1.12 10.29 8.17
N THR A 39 0.34 11.14 7.52
CA THR A 39 0.38 11.38 6.08
C THR A 39 1.80 11.61 5.57
N SER A 40 2.59 12.42 6.29
CA SER A 40 3.96 12.74 5.92
C SER A 40 4.85 11.50 5.75
N TRP A 41 4.63 10.45 6.53
CA TRP A 41 5.38 9.20 6.40
C TRP A 41 5.02 8.43 5.14
N PHE A 42 3.75 8.49 4.71
CA PHE A 42 3.35 7.93 3.42
C PHE A 42 3.95 8.71 2.27
N LEU A 43 3.91 10.05 2.33
CA LEU A 43 4.49 10.90 1.29
C LEU A 43 5.99 10.63 1.10
N ASP A 44 6.73 10.51 2.20
CA ASP A 44 8.16 10.20 2.17
C ASP A 44 8.43 8.79 1.60
N ALA A 45 7.67 7.78 2.03
CA ALA A 45 7.75 6.43 1.49
C ALA A 45 7.43 6.37 -0.02
N PHE A 46 6.42 7.12 -0.47
CA PHE A 46 6.01 7.18 -1.88
C PHE A 46 7.05 7.89 -2.73
N ASN A 47 7.66 8.97 -2.23
CA ASN A 47 8.77 9.63 -2.91
C ASN A 47 9.97 8.67 -3.08
N TYR A 48 10.32 7.92 -2.03
CA TYR A 48 11.37 6.92 -2.12
C TYR A 48 11.00 5.80 -3.11
N ALA A 49 9.75 5.34 -3.11
CA ALA A 49 9.27 4.33 -4.05
C ALA A 49 9.38 4.78 -5.53
N ILE A 50 9.05 6.05 -5.82
CA ILE A 50 9.26 6.67 -7.15
C ILE A 50 10.75 6.73 -7.48
N GLN A 51 11.58 7.19 -6.55
CA GLN A 51 13.03 7.30 -6.74
C GLN A 51 13.68 5.94 -7.00
N SER A 52 13.26 4.91 -6.27
CA SER A 52 13.71 3.52 -6.42
C SER A 52 13.09 2.81 -7.62
N ARG A 53 12.16 3.45 -8.35
CA ARG A 53 11.48 2.90 -9.53
C ARG A 53 10.81 1.55 -9.25
N VAL A 54 10.12 1.45 -8.12
CA VAL A 54 9.34 0.23 -7.84
C VAL A 54 8.24 0.06 -8.88
N HIS A 55 7.98 -1.18 -9.29
CA HIS A 55 6.97 -1.46 -10.31
C HIS A 55 5.55 -1.52 -9.74
N VAL A 56 5.42 -2.05 -8.51
CA VAL A 56 4.14 -2.27 -7.84
C VAL A 56 4.23 -1.77 -6.40
N LEU A 57 3.26 -0.97 -5.98
CA LEU A 57 3.08 -0.54 -4.60
C LEU A 57 1.85 -1.26 -4.02
N ASN A 58 2.05 -2.04 -2.96
CA ASN A 58 0.95 -2.64 -2.21
C ASN A 58 0.61 -1.84 -0.95
N LEU A 59 -0.63 -1.38 -0.85
CA LEU A 59 -1.22 -0.67 0.26
C LEU A 59 -2.34 -1.50 0.89
N SER A 60 -1.98 -2.41 1.79
CA SER A 60 -2.94 -3.16 2.60
C SER A 60 -3.45 -2.33 3.78
N ILE A 61 -3.93 -1.13 3.46
CA ILE A 61 -4.51 -0.16 4.36
C ILE A 61 -5.58 0.62 3.62
N GLY A 62 -6.66 0.94 4.32
CA GLY A 62 -7.60 1.98 3.94
C GLY A 62 -8.04 2.77 5.15
N GLY A 63 -8.42 4.02 4.94
CA GLY A 63 -9.01 4.86 5.98
C GLY A 63 -10.26 5.60 5.46
N PRO A 64 -11.09 6.13 6.38
CA PRO A 64 -12.31 6.85 6.02
C PRO A 64 -12.03 8.25 5.44
N ASP A 65 -10.76 8.63 5.25
CA ASP A 65 -10.39 10.03 5.04
C ASP A 65 -10.14 10.37 3.58
N TYR A 66 -11.23 10.63 2.87
CA TYR A 66 -11.27 11.23 1.54
C TYR A 66 -10.75 12.68 1.51
N ARG A 67 -10.36 13.27 2.65
CA ARG A 67 -10.00 14.69 2.76
C ARG A 67 -8.49 14.94 2.81
N ASP A 68 -7.69 13.90 2.94
CA ASP A 68 -6.23 14.04 2.90
C ASP A 68 -5.73 14.17 1.45
N ARG A 69 -5.98 15.35 0.87
CA ARG A 69 -5.57 15.69 -0.51
C ARG A 69 -4.10 15.39 -0.77
N PRO A 70 -3.14 15.73 0.12
CA PRO A 70 -1.75 15.35 -0.07
C PRO A 70 -1.55 13.84 -0.33
N PHE A 71 -2.23 12.99 0.42
CA PHE A 71 -2.15 11.54 0.23
C PHE A 71 -2.73 11.11 -1.12
N VAL A 72 -3.94 11.56 -1.44
CA VAL A 72 -4.65 11.24 -2.70
C VAL A 72 -3.85 11.70 -3.92
N ASP A 73 -3.36 12.93 -3.91
CA ASP A 73 -2.57 13.49 -5.00
C ASP A 73 -1.26 12.74 -5.18
N LYS A 74 -0.63 12.29 -4.08
CA LYS A 74 0.57 11.46 -4.17
C LYS A 74 0.27 10.06 -4.73
N VAL A 75 -0.86 9.44 -4.41
CA VAL A 75 -1.27 8.16 -5.03
C VAL A 75 -1.45 8.31 -6.55
N ARG A 76 -2.03 9.43 -7.00
CA ARG A 76 -2.14 9.75 -8.44
C ARG A 76 -0.78 9.97 -9.08
N GLU A 77 0.14 10.65 -8.39
CA GLU A 77 1.51 10.84 -8.85
C GLU A 77 2.26 9.50 -8.99
N MET A 78 2.08 8.56 -8.07
CA MET A 78 2.63 7.19 -8.19
C MET A 78 2.18 6.55 -9.51
N SER A 79 0.87 6.60 -9.78
CA SER A 79 0.27 6.02 -10.99
C SER A 79 0.76 6.74 -12.25
N ALA A 80 0.88 8.06 -12.22
CA ALA A 80 1.43 8.86 -13.32
C ALA A 80 2.91 8.56 -13.62
N ASN A 81 3.67 8.07 -12.63
CA ASN A 81 5.04 7.58 -12.80
C ASN A 81 5.10 6.10 -13.28
N GLY A 82 3.97 5.50 -13.66
CA GLY A 82 3.90 4.14 -14.18
C GLY A 82 3.94 3.05 -13.11
N ILE A 83 3.76 3.41 -11.84
CA ILE A 83 3.74 2.46 -10.71
C ILE A 83 2.33 1.93 -10.53
N ILE A 84 2.16 0.61 -10.52
CA ILE A 84 0.87 -0.03 -10.26
C ILE A 84 0.57 0.05 -8.76
N VAL A 85 -0.46 0.79 -8.37
CA VAL A 85 -0.90 0.88 -6.96
C VAL A 85 -2.02 -0.11 -6.72
N VAL A 86 -1.81 -1.03 -5.76
CA VAL A 86 -2.81 -2.01 -5.34
C VAL A 86 -3.21 -1.70 -3.90
N SER A 87 -4.50 -1.47 -3.65
CA SER A 87 -5.01 -1.13 -2.31
C SER A 87 -6.11 -2.08 -1.85
N ALA A 88 -6.15 -2.35 -0.54
CA ALA A 88 -7.22 -3.12 0.07
C ALA A 88 -8.51 -2.29 0.22
N ILE A 89 -9.65 -2.90 -0.09
CA ILE A 89 -10.97 -2.24 -0.08
C ILE A 89 -11.44 -1.75 1.30
N GLY A 90 -10.86 -2.26 2.38
CA GLY A 90 -11.32 -2.04 3.76
C GLY A 90 -12.05 -3.25 4.34
N ASN A 91 -12.20 -3.27 5.66
CA ASN A 91 -12.85 -4.36 6.40
C ASN A 91 -14.16 -3.93 7.08
N ASP A 92 -14.68 -2.75 6.73
CA ASP A 92 -15.82 -2.09 7.39
C ASP A 92 -17.18 -2.51 6.82
N GLY A 93 -17.20 -3.53 5.93
CA GLY A 93 -18.44 -4.10 5.40
C GLY A 93 -19.35 -4.72 6.48
N PRO A 94 -20.56 -5.17 6.12
CA PRO A 94 -21.06 -5.42 4.76
C PRO A 94 -22.00 -4.33 4.20
N LEU A 95 -22.08 -3.16 4.84
CA LEU A 95 -22.99 -2.09 4.41
C LEU A 95 -22.54 -1.45 3.09
N TRP A 96 -23.47 -0.85 2.37
CA TRP A 96 -23.16 -0.04 1.19
C TRP A 96 -22.32 1.19 1.57
N GLY A 97 -21.34 1.53 0.73
CA GLY A 97 -20.51 2.72 0.93
C GLY A 97 -19.40 2.57 1.97
N THR A 98 -19.02 1.35 2.34
CA THR A 98 -17.91 1.07 3.27
C THR A 98 -16.56 0.89 2.57
N LEU A 99 -16.41 1.44 1.36
CA LEU A 99 -15.18 1.38 0.58
C LEU A 99 -14.22 2.45 1.10
N ASN A 100 -12.98 2.07 1.43
CA ASN A 100 -12.01 2.98 2.02
C ASN A 100 -11.05 3.59 0.97
N ASN A 101 -10.53 4.78 1.26
CA ASN A 101 -9.47 5.38 0.47
C ASN A 101 -8.10 4.71 0.76
N PRO A 102 -7.24 4.44 -0.23
CA PRO A 102 -7.32 4.82 -1.66
C PRO A 102 -7.98 3.79 -2.59
N ALA A 103 -8.58 2.72 -2.07
CA ALA A 103 -9.21 1.69 -2.90
C ALA A 103 -10.49 2.17 -3.62
N ASP A 104 -11.04 3.32 -3.22
CA ASP A 104 -12.14 4.01 -3.88
C ASP A 104 -11.71 4.94 -5.03
N GLN A 105 -10.40 5.05 -5.29
CA GLN A 105 -9.87 5.89 -6.35
C GLN A 105 -9.91 5.18 -7.71
N PRO A 106 -10.15 5.94 -8.81
CA PRO A 106 -10.13 5.41 -10.16
C PRO A 106 -8.72 5.08 -10.67
#